data_AF-A0A529M0B5-F1
#
_entry.id   AF-A0A529M0B5-F1
#
_cell.length_a   1.000
_cell.length_b   1.000
_cell.length_c   1.000
_cell.angle_alpha   90.00
_cell.angle_beta   90.00
_cell.angle_gamma   90.00
#
_symmetry.space_group_name_H-M   'P 1'
#
loop_
_entity.id
_entity.type
_entity.pdbx_description
1 polymer ?
#
loop_
_entity_poly.entity_id
_entity_poly.type
_entity_poly.pdbx_seq_one_letter_code
_entity_poly.pdbx_strand_id
1 'polypeptide(L)'
;MTTSEHTELMGLRRVAADSWRFGLIALIAFLTLVDLFATQAILPSLVTKFGVSRATMGFAVNASTFGMAVAGIAIALFGRGIDRRNGIWISLAILAIPTTLLSQTDNIVVFALLRVAQGLCMSTAFTLTMAYLAEHFSA
;
A
#
# COMPACT_ATOMS: atom_id res chain seq x y z
N MET A 1 32.81 -23.83 -26.56
CA MET A 1 31.39 -24.25 -26.47
C MET A 1 30.78 -23.85 -25.11
N THR A 2 31.23 -22.76 -24.48
CA THR A 2 30.88 -22.38 -23.10
C THR A 2 30.26 -20.97 -22.99
N THR A 3 30.46 -20.11 -23.99
CA THR A 3 30.03 -18.70 -23.96
C THR A 3 28.55 -18.51 -24.34
N SER A 4 28.01 -19.35 -25.23
CA SER A 4 26.60 -19.26 -25.68
C SER A 4 25.63 -19.70 -24.59
N GLU A 5 25.88 -20.84 -23.94
CA GLU A 5 25.04 -21.32 -22.82
C GLU A 5 25.06 -20.38 -21.62
N HIS A 6 26.21 -19.78 -21.30
CA HIS A 6 26.29 -18.78 -20.23
C HIS A 6 25.44 -17.53 -20.51
N THR A 7 25.31 -17.14 -21.77
CA THR A 7 24.52 -15.98 -22.20
C THR A 7 23.03 -16.28 -22.14
N GLU A 8 22.60 -17.46 -22.57
CA GLU A 8 21.20 -17.90 -22.45
C GLU A 8 20.77 -18.10 -21.00
N LEU A 9 21.59 -18.74 -20.16
CA LEU A 9 21.30 -18.91 -18.74
C LEU A 9 21.23 -17.57 -18.00
N MET A 10 22.08 -16.58 -18.35
CA MET A 10 21.94 -15.22 -17.82
C MET A 10 20.66 -14.53 -18.30
N GLY A 11 20.27 -14.73 -19.57
CA GLY A 11 19.02 -14.21 -20.13
C GLY A 11 17.78 -14.76 -19.42
N LEU A 12 17.69 -16.09 -19.26
CA LEU A 12 16.60 -16.76 -18.55
C LEU A 12 16.52 -16.33 -17.07
N ARG A 13 17.66 -16.20 -16.39
CA ARG A 13 17.70 -15.71 -15.00
C ARG A 13 17.25 -14.25 -14.87
N ARG A 14 17.57 -13.40 -15.84
CA ARG A 14 17.08 -12.00 -15.86
C ARG A 14 15.58 -11.93 -16.07
N VAL A 15 15.06 -12.63 -17.09
CA VAL A 15 13.61 -12.66 -17.38
C VAL A 15 12.82 -13.20 -16.18
N ALA A 16 13.27 -14.29 -15.57
CA ALA A 16 12.61 -14.85 -14.39
C ALA A 16 12.66 -13.89 -13.17
N ALA A 17 13.79 -13.22 -12.95
CA ALA A 17 13.93 -12.25 -11.86
C ALA A 17 13.03 -11.02 -12.06
N ASP A 18 12.87 -10.55 -13.29
CA ASP A 18 12.00 -9.43 -13.62
C ASP A 18 10.52 -9.82 -13.46
N SER A 19 10.10 -10.99 -13.96
CA SER A 19 8.73 -11.51 -13.74
C SER A 19 8.40 -11.67 -12.26
N TRP A 20 9.34 -12.13 -11.43
CA TRP A 20 9.14 -12.23 -9.98
C TRP A 20 8.93 -10.86 -9.32
N ARG A 21 9.73 -9.86 -9.70
CA ARG A 21 9.59 -8.48 -9.19
C ARG A 21 8.25 -7.87 -9.57
N PHE A 22 7.81 -8.05 -10.81
CA PHE A 22 6.47 -7.61 -11.24
C PHE A 22 5.36 -8.35 -10.48
N GLY A 23 5.49 -9.66 -10.27
CA GLY A 23 4.57 -10.43 -9.45
C GLY A 23 4.45 -9.90 -8.02
N LEU A 24 5.58 -9.58 -7.37
CA LEU A 24 5.60 -8.97 -6.04
C LEU A 24 4.94 -7.59 -6.01
N ILE A 25 5.23 -6.73 -6.99
CA ILE A 25 4.63 -5.40 -7.08
C ILE A 25 3.12 -5.49 -7.30
N ALA A 26 2.67 -6.37 -8.19
CA ALA A 26 1.26 -6.62 -8.43
C ALA A 26 0.55 -7.14 -7.17
N LEU A 27 1.19 -8.05 -6.43
CA LEU A 27 0.66 -8.57 -5.17
C LEU A 27 0.55 -7.46 -4.11
N ILE A 28 1.58 -6.63 -3.94
CA ILE A 28 1.56 -5.49 -3.02
C ILE A 28 0.43 -4.52 -3.38
N ALA A 29 0.32 -4.15 -4.66
CA ALA A 29 -0.73 -3.26 -5.14
C ALA A 29 -2.13 -3.86 -4.88
N PHE A 30 -2.31 -5.14 -5.22
CA PHE A 30 -3.57 -5.85 -4.97
C PHE A 30 -3.94 -5.86 -3.49
N LEU A 31 -3.03 -6.27 -2.61
CA LEU A 31 -3.29 -6.33 -1.16
C LEU A 31 -3.55 -4.93 -0.57
N THR A 32 -2.88 -3.91 -1.07
CA THR A 32 -3.11 -2.50 -0.66
C THR A 32 -4.52 -2.05 -1.04
N LEU A 33 -4.99 -2.39 -2.25
CA LEU A 33 -6.37 -2.10 -2.66
C LEU A 33 -7.38 -2.91 -1.86
N VAL A 34 -7.11 -4.19 -1.60
CA VAL A 34 -7.97 -5.02 -0.74
C VAL A 34 -8.09 -4.41 0.65
N ASP A 35 -7.00 -3.97 1.28
CA ASP A 35 -7.05 -3.34 2.60
C ASP A 35 -7.86 -2.03 2.58
N LEU A 36 -7.76 -1.24 1.50
CA LEU A 36 -8.54 -0.02 1.31
C LEU A 36 -10.05 -0.30 1.17
N PHE A 37 -10.43 -1.32 0.39
CA PHE A 37 -11.83 -1.58 0.02
C PHE A 37 -12.56 -2.59 0.90
N ALA A 38 -11.85 -3.54 1.53
CA ALA A 38 -12.43 -4.62 2.32
C ALA A 38 -13.34 -4.08 3.44
N THR A 39 -12.97 -2.95 4.02
CA THR A 39 -13.74 -2.34 5.10
C THR A 39 -15.05 -1.67 4.65
N GLN A 40 -15.19 -1.26 3.39
CA GLN A 40 -16.50 -0.88 2.87
C GLN A 40 -17.39 -2.13 2.69
N ALA A 41 -16.81 -3.26 2.31
CA ALA A 41 -17.56 -4.51 2.14
C ALA A 41 -18.16 -5.03 3.46
N ILE A 42 -17.44 -4.86 4.58
CA ILE A 42 -17.91 -5.25 5.92
C ILE A 42 -18.56 -4.09 6.71
N LEU A 43 -18.88 -2.98 6.05
CA LEU A 43 -19.42 -1.77 6.69
C LEU A 43 -20.65 -2.06 7.58
N PRO A 44 -21.67 -2.85 7.16
CA PRO A 44 -22.82 -3.12 8.01
C PRO A 44 -22.45 -3.86 9.30
N SER A 45 -21.52 -4.81 9.23
CA SER A 45 -21.02 -5.54 10.39
C SER A 45 -20.27 -4.62 11.36
N LEU A 46 -19.50 -3.66 10.83
CA LEU A 46 -18.81 -2.67 11.65
C LEU A 46 -19.81 -1.72 12.34
N VAL A 47 -20.86 -1.28 11.65
CA VAL A 47 -21.93 -0.46 12.24
C VAL A 47 -22.53 -1.15 13.46
N THR A 48 -22.83 -2.44 13.36
CA THR A 48 -23.34 -3.24 14.48
C THR A 48 -22.28 -3.41 15.58
N LYS A 49 -21.02 -3.68 15.23
CA LYS A 49 -19.92 -3.86 16.20
C LYS A 49 -19.70 -2.60 17.05
N PHE A 50 -19.66 -1.43 16.43
CA PHE A 50 -19.35 -0.17 17.11
C PHE A 50 -20.59 0.56 17.66
N GLY A 51 -21.81 0.09 17.32
CA GLY A 51 -23.06 0.71 17.78
C GLY A 51 -23.28 2.15 17.30
N VAL A 52 -22.66 2.55 16.19
CA VAL A 52 -22.72 3.92 15.64
C VAL A 52 -23.65 4.00 14.44
N SER A 53 -24.01 5.23 14.02
CA SER A 53 -24.80 5.41 12.80
C SER A 53 -24.02 4.98 11.54
N ARG A 54 -24.73 4.59 10.47
CA ARG A 54 -24.13 4.29 9.16
C ARG A 54 -23.34 5.48 8.60
N ALA A 55 -23.78 6.70 8.85
CA ALA A 55 -23.09 7.91 8.43
C ALA A 55 -21.75 8.09 9.16
N THR A 56 -21.75 7.90 10.48
CA THR A 56 -20.53 7.99 11.31
C THR A 56 -19.51 6.92 10.92
N MET A 57 -19.96 5.67 10.75
CA MET A 57 -19.07 4.59 10.31
C MET A 57 -18.58 4.83 8.87
N GLY A 58 -19.45 5.26 7.96
CA GLY A 58 -19.06 5.60 6.58
C GLY A 58 -17.99 6.69 6.54
N PHE A 59 -18.11 7.73 7.38
CA PHE A 59 -17.07 8.74 7.54
C PHE A 59 -15.76 8.15 8.06
N ALA A 60 -15.82 7.33 9.12
CA ALA A 60 -14.63 6.72 9.72
C ALA A 60 -13.90 5.77 8.75
N VAL A 61 -14.64 4.99 7.95
CA VAL A 61 -14.07 4.11 6.92
C VAL A 61 -13.37 4.92 5.82
N ASN A 62 -13.95 6.04 5.41
CA ASN A 62 -13.39 6.91 4.37
C ASN A 62 -12.32 7.89 4.88
N ALA A 63 -12.04 7.91 6.19
CA ALA A 63 -10.97 8.75 6.74
C ALA A 63 -9.59 8.40 6.15
N SER A 64 -9.41 7.17 5.65
CA SER A 64 -8.23 6.77 4.86
C SER A 64 -7.97 7.66 3.65
N THR A 65 -9.00 8.16 2.99
CA THR A 65 -8.88 9.10 1.86
C THR A 65 -8.17 10.39 2.26
N PHE A 66 -8.40 10.88 3.48
CA PHE A 66 -7.71 12.06 3.99
C PHE A 66 -6.21 11.78 4.16
N GLY A 67 -5.86 10.63 4.73
CA GLY A 67 -4.46 10.18 4.84
C GLY A 67 -3.78 10.08 3.48
N MET A 68 -4.47 9.54 2.47
CA MET A 68 -3.95 9.44 1.10
C MET A 68 -3.72 10.83 0.48
N ALA A 69 -4.65 11.77 0.66
CA ALA A 69 -4.49 13.13 0.15
C ALA A 69 -3.26 13.83 0.75
N VAL A 70 -3.07 13.71 2.08
CA VAL A 70 -1.91 14.25 2.79
C VAL A 70 -0.61 13.60 2.29
N ALA A 71 -0.58 12.28 2.13
CA ALA A 71 0.57 11.56 1.61
C ALA A 71 0.93 11.99 0.18
N GLY A 72 -0.06 12.14 -0.69
CA GLY A 72 0.15 12.61 -2.06
C GLY A 72 0.83 13.97 -2.10
N ILE A 73 0.38 14.92 -1.27
CA ILE A 73 1.02 16.24 -1.13
C ILE A 73 2.43 16.11 -0.55
N ALA A 74 2.61 15.31 0.51
CA ALA A 74 3.91 15.13 1.16
C ALA A 74 4.95 14.53 0.20
N ILE A 75 4.58 13.51 -0.57
CA ILE A 75 5.47 12.90 -1.57
C ILE A 75 5.72 13.85 -2.74
N ALA A 76 4.72 14.61 -3.20
CA ALA A 76 4.93 15.59 -4.26
C ALA A 76 5.96 16.68 -3.87
N LEU A 77 5.94 17.12 -2.61
CA LEU A 77 6.82 18.18 -2.11
C LEU A 77 8.20 17.64 -1.70
N PHE A 78 8.24 16.53 -0.96
CA PHE A 78 9.46 16.03 -0.30
C PHE A 78 10.01 14.72 -0.89
N GLY A 79 9.31 14.09 -1.84
CA GLY A 79 9.64 12.74 -2.33
C GLY A 79 10.92 12.63 -3.16
N ARG A 80 11.49 13.75 -3.62
CA ARG A 80 12.66 13.74 -4.53
C ARG A 80 13.89 13.02 -3.93
N GLY A 81 14.09 13.13 -2.62
CA GLY A 81 15.23 12.54 -1.91
C GLY A 81 14.96 11.17 -1.28
N ILE A 82 13.77 10.59 -1.46
CA ILE A 82 13.42 9.32 -0.80
C ILE A 82 13.96 8.16 -1.64
N ASP A 83 14.72 7.25 -1.03
CA ASP A 83 15.07 5.98 -1.67
C ASP A 83 13.82 5.14 -1.93
N ARG A 84 13.52 4.86 -3.19
CA ARG A 84 12.24 4.25 -3.62
C ARG A 84 12.05 2.90 -2.96
N ARG A 85 13.05 2.03 -3.05
CA ARG A 85 13.00 0.67 -2.49
C ARG A 85 12.85 0.65 -0.97
N ASN A 86 13.62 1.48 -0.26
CA ASN A 86 13.55 1.57 1.20
C ASN A 86 12.21 2.18 1.63
N GLY A 87 11.77 3.24 0.95
CA GLY A 87 10.49 3.87 1.23
C GLY A 87 9.29 2.94 1.03
N ILE A 88 9.29 2.08 0.00
CA ILE A 88 8.23 1.08 -0.21
C ILE A 88 8.15 0.12 0.98
N TRP A 89 9.26 -0.56 1.34
CA TRP A 89 9.20 -1.57 2.40
C TRP A 89 8.95 -0.95 3.78
N ILE A 90 9.51 0.23 4.07
CA ILE A 90 9.22 0.97 5.32
C ILE A 90 7.73 1.34 5.39
N SER A 91 7.15 1.85 4.29
CA SER A 91 5.73 2.20 4.26
C SER A 91 4.84 0.98 4.49
N LEU A 92 5.18 -0.18 3.91
CA LEU A 92 4.45 -1.43 4.11
C LEU A 92 4.62 -1.98 5.53
N ALA A 93 5.81 -1.88 6.11
CA ALA A 93 6.07 -2.28 7.49
C ALA A 93 5.27 -1.41 8.48
N ILE A 94 5.24 -0.09 8.26
CA ILE A 94 4.44 0.83 9.07
C ILE A 94 2.95 0.57 8.85
N LEU A 95 2.50 0.26 7.62
CA LEU A 95 1.10 -0.04 7.30
C LEU A 95 0.56 -1.24 8.09
N ALA A 96 1.39 -2.24 8.39
CA ALA A 96 0.97 -3.39 9.20
C ALA A 96 0.49 -3.00 10.61
N ILE A 97 1.01 -1.90 11.17
CA ILE A 97 0.66 -1.44 12.51
C ILE A 97 -0.82 -1.00 12.58
N PRO A 98 -1.31 -0.03 11.80
CA PRO A 98 -2.71 0.35 11.88
C PRO A 98 -3.66 -0.75 11.37
N THR A 99 -3.25 -1.59 10.41
CA THR A 99 -4.07 -2.73 9.96
C THR A 99 -4.31 -3.74 11.09
N THR A 100 -3.28 -4.06 11.89
CA THR A 100 -3.44 -4.97 13.04
C THR A 100 -4.20 -4.31 14.20
N LEU A 101 -3.95 -3.03 14.48
CA LEU A 101 -4.65 -2.28 15.53
C LEU A 101 -6.15 -2.10 15.24
N LEU A 102 -6.56 -2.01 13.98
CA LEU A 102 -7.98 -1.92 13.60
C LEU A 102 -8.79 -3.15 14.03
N SER A 103 -8.16 -4.32 14.13
CA SER A 103 -8.83 -5.52 14.63
C SER A 103 -9.17 -5.41 16.12
N GLN A 104 -8.37 -4.68 16.90
CA GLN A 104 -8.46 -4.61 18.36
C GLN A 104 -9.21 -3.38 18.86
N THR A 105 -9.54 -2.41 18.00
CA THR A 105 -10.23 -1.20 18.43
C THR A 105 -11.75 -1.37 18.49
N ASP A 106 -12.33 -0.83 19.56
CA ASP A 106 -13.79 -0.67 19.75
C ASP A 106 -14.19 0.82 19.84
N ASN A 107 -13.23 1.73 19.69
CA ASN A 107 -13.48 3.17 19.67
C ASN A 107 -13.46 3.70 18.22
N ILE A 108 -14.56 4.34 17.82
CA ILE A 108 -14.76 4.85 16.44
C ILE A 108 -13.76 5.96 16.06
N VAL A 109 -13.34 6.79 17.02
CA VAL A 109 -12.36 7.84 16.77
C VAL A 109 -10.98 7.24 16.53
N VAL A 110 -10.59 6.26 17.36
CA VAL A 110 -9.33 5.51 17.18
C VAL A 110 -9.36 4.77 15.85
N PHE A 111 -10.48 4.14 15.50
CA PHE A 111 -10.67 3.51 14.19
C PHE A 111 -10.42 4.50 13.04
N ALA A 112 -11.04 5.68 13.08
CA ALA A 112 -10.87 6.70 12.05
C ALA A 112 -9.41 7.20 11.95
N LEU A 113 -8.74 7.41 13.08
CA LEU A 113 -7.32 7.82 13.10
C LEU A 113 -6.40 6.74 12.52
N LEU A 114 -6.63 5.47 12.88
CA LEU A 114 -5.91 4.35 12.29
C LEU A 114 -6.15 4.27 10.77
N ARG A 115 -7.36 4.57 10.29
CA ARG A 115 -7.64 4.67 8.86
C ARG A 115 -6.86 5.79 8.18
N VAL A 116 -6.75 6.96 8.79
CA VAL A 116 -5.92 8.05 8.26
C VAL A 116 -4.46 7.60 8.15
N ALA A 117 -3.93 6.96 9.20
CA ALA A 117 -2.57 6.43 9.20
C ALA A 117 -2.36 5.35 8.12
N GLN A 118 -3.32 4.43 7.94
CA GLN A 118 -3.31 3.45 6.85
C GLN A 118 -3.26 4.16 5.50
N GLY A 119 -4.18 5.09 5.23
CA GLY A 119 -4.24 5.80 3.96
C GLY A 119 -2.93 6.51 3.63
N LEU A 120 -2.28 7.10 4.63
CA LEU A 120 -0.98 7.74 4.47
C LEU A 120 0.09 6.73 4.03
N CYS A 121 0.17 5.58 4.70
CA CYS A 121 1.14 4.54 4.37
C CYS A 121 0.86 3.89 3.00
N MET A 122 -0.41 3.59 2.71
CA MET A 122 -0.85 3.01 1.44
C MET A 122 -0.51 3.90 0.25
N SER A 123 -0.87 5.18 0.31
CA SER A 123 -0.59 6.12 -0.78
C SER A 123 0.92 6.32 -0.95
N THR A 124 1.68 6.41 0.14
CA THR A 124 3.15 6.53 0.07
C THR A 124 3.75 5.30 -0.61
N ALA A 125 3.38 4.09 -0.18
CA ALA A 125 3.85 2.85 -0.80
C ALA A 125 3.50 2.77 -2.29
N PHE A 126 2.26 3.12 -2.65
CA PHE A 126 1.78 3.09 -4.03
C PHE A 126 2.52 4.10 -4.92
N THR A 127 2.64 5.36 -4.49
CA THR A 127 3.34 6.40 -5.25
C THR A 127 4.81 6.06 -5.45
N LEU A 128 5.50 5.59 -4.40
CA LEU A 128 6.91 5.18 -4.51
C LEU A 128 7.09 3.94 -5.40
N THR A 129 6.13 3.03 -5.40
CA THR A 129 6.15 1.85 -6.28
C THR A 129 5.99 2.26 -7.74
N MET A 130 5.07 3.18 -8.05
CA MET A 130 4.92 3.71 -9.40
C MET A 130 6.17 4.47 -9.87
N ALA A 131 6.78 5.28 -8.99
CA ALA A 131 8.04 5.95 -9.28
C ALA A 131 9.19 4.95 -9.52
N TYR A 132 9.29 3.91 -8.69
CA TYR A 132 10.26 2.83 -8.87
C TYR A 132 10.10 2.15 -10.24
N LEU A 133 8.85 1.84 -10.62
CA LEU A 133 8.56 1.24 -11.91
C LEU A 133 8.94 2.16 -13.07
N ALA A 134 8.61 3.45 -12.98
CA ALA A 134 8.98 4.43 -14.00
C ALA A 134 10.51 4.56 -14.13
N GLU A 135 11.25 4.57 -13.03
CA GLU A 135 12.73 4.70 -13.06
C GLU A 135 13.43 3.45 -13.61
N HIS A 136 12.89 2.25 -13.39
CA HIS A 136 13.56 0.99 -13.75
C HIS A 136 13.01 0.35 -15.03
N PHE A 137 11.82 0.75 -15.48
CA PHE A 137 11.12 0.14 -16.62
C PHE A 137 10.53 1.15 -17.60
N SER A 138 10.81 2.45 -17.46
CA SER A 138 10.59 3.41 -18.55
C SER A 138 11.53 3.06 -19.71
N ALA A 139 10.94 2.74 -20.85
CA ALA A 139 11.63 2.57 -22.13
C ALA A 139 12.27 3.88 -22.62
#